data_AF-A0A9X1MT34-F1
#
_entry.id   AF-A0A9X1MT34-F1
#
_cell.length_a   1.000
_cell.length_b   1.000
_cell.length_c   1.000
_cell.angle_alpha   90.00
_cell.angle_beta   90.00
_cell.angle_gamma   90.00
#
_symmetry.space_group_name_H-M   'P 1'
#
loop_
_entity.id
_entity.type
_entity.pdbx_description
1 polymer ?
#
loop_
_entity_poly.entity_id
_entity_poly.type
_entity_poly.pdbx_seq_one_letter_code
_entity_poly.pdbx_strand_id
1 'polypeptide(L)'
;MRALSLSVALILLAASAAFGQNYQAGDRVMVIADAKLMADGRGATDKVFLGLFLNVQEVNDKWLWVENGRPGWLDQQYVIPAADALEYLTKRNSEEKNNQKIMVALSFLHEERRDYDAAISLCDDLIQLNPREGAYFNTRGNCWDAKGEHDNAIADYDQAIRLAPTKAINFNNRGRSWSKKGDDDKAIADYDQALKLDPKYATAYRNRGIAWKNKNNNDKAIADFEQYVKLDTKDSSVYSSLGWARINKRDYDQAIANFNQAIAINPKSAYAYNGRGIAWDQKKEFDKAVADYNKAIQFDPNYAIAYSNRAMIWEMKRDYAKAIVDYEQAIRCNPNSATERNSLAWLLATCPDPIYRDGLQAISNAMKALETTAGKDPVVMDTLAAGFAEVGDFASAIKWQTKACDLAPVAEKAGYQSRLDLYKSGKPYRETVD
;
A
#
# COMPACT_ATOMS: atom_id res chain seq x y z
N MET A 1 -25.85 -38.10 -7.94
CA MET A 1 -25.35 -37.45 -9.16
C MET A 1 -26.56 -37.01 -9.97
N ARG A 2 -26.80 -35.70 -10.12
CA ARG A 2 -27.81 -35.22 -11.09
C ARG A 2 -27.13 -35.19 -12.45
N ALA A 3 -27.77 -35.76 -13.46
CA ALA A 3 -27.30 -35.75 -14.84
C ALA A 3 -26.94 -34.31 -15.25
N LEU A 4 -25.73 -34.08 -15.74
CA LEU A 4 -25.41 -32.88 -16.50
C LEU A 4 -26.38 -32.84 -17.69
N SER A 5 -26.94 -31.66 -18.01
CA SER A 5 -27.73 -31.54 -19.23
C SER A 5 -26.86 -31.92 -20.42
N LEU A 6 -27.45 -32.59 -21.42
CA LEU A 6 -26.75 -33.08 -22.62
C LEU A 6 -25.89 -31.99 -23.28
N SER A 7 -26.33 -30.72 -23.19
CA SER A 7 -25.61 -29.52 -23.63
C SER A 7 -24.32 -29.25 -22.87
N VAL A 8 -24.32 -29.32 -21.54
CA VAL A 8 -23.13 -29.05 -20.72
C VAL A 8 -22.10 -30.17 -20.85
N ALA A 9 -22.56 -31.42 -20.99
CA ALA A 9 -21.67 -32.55 -21.28
C ALA A 9 -20.97 -32.40 -22.64
N LEU A 10 -21.69 -31.99 -23.69
CA LEU A 10 -21.11 -31.73 -25.01
C LEU A 10 -20.08 -30.58 -24.99
N ILE A 11 -20.37 -29.51 -24.24
CA ILE A 11 -19.50 -28.35 -24.08
C ILE A 11 -18.21 -28.72 -23.35
N LEU A 12 -18.30 -29.50 -22.26
CA LEU A 12 -17.12 -30.00 -21.52
C LEU A 12 -16.29 -30.97 -22.37
N LEU A 13 -16.93 -31.82 -23.17
CA LEU A 13 -16.26 -32.71 -24.12
C LEU A 13 -15.53 -31.93 -25.24
N ALA A 14 -16.14 -30.86 -25.76
CA ALA A 14 -15.52 -30.01 -26.78
C ALA A 14 -14.35 -29.18 -26.20
N ALA A 15 -14.48 -28.66 -24.98
CA ALA A 15 -13.41 -27.95 -24.29
C ALA A 15 -12.24 -28.89 -23.97
N SER A 16 -12.49 -30.05 -23.36
CA SER A 16 -11.44 -31.04 -23.03
C SER A 16 -10.74 -31.63 -24.26
N ALA A 17 -11.42 -31.73 -25.41
CA ALA A 17 -10.81 -32.17 -26.67
C ALA A 17 -9.99 -31.07 -27.37
N ALA A 18 -10.36 -29.79 -27.22
CA ALA A 18 -9.63 -28.65 -27.77
C ALA A 18 -8.42 -28.25 -26.89
N PHE A 19 -8.50 -28.54 -25.60
CA PHE A 19 -7.52 -28.22 -24.58
C PHE A 19 -7.00 -29.52 -23.95
N GLY A 20 -6.14 -30.26 -24.67
CA GLY A 20 -5.38 -31.35 -24.08
C GLY A 20 -4.33 -30.78 -23.13
N GLN A 21 -4.61 -30.71 -21.84
CA GLN A 21 -3.86 -29.84 -20.94
C GLN A 21 -2.80 -30.59 -20.12
N ASN A 22 -1.54 -30.25 -20.37
CA ASN A 22 -0.40 -30.57 -19.52
C ASN A 22 -0.23 -29.47 -18.45
N TYR A 23 -1.19 -29.36 -17.52
CA TYR A 23 -1.12 -28.37 -16.44
C TYR A 23 0.13 -28.59 -15.57
N GLN A 24 0.66 -27.50 -15.01
CA GLN A 24 1.78 -27.49 -14.08
C GLN A 24 1.47 -26.65 -12.85
N ALA A 25 2.19 -26.92 -11.76
CA ALA A 25 2.17 -26.07 -10.58
C ALA A 25 2.60 -24.65 -10.95
N GLY A 26 1.81 -23.65 -10.55
CA GLY A 26 1.97 -22.25 -10.91
C GLY A 26 1.05 -21.78 -12.04
N ASP A 27 0.40 -22.70 -12.78
CA ASP A 27 -0.54 -22.31 -13.83
C ASP A 27 -1.76 -21.60 -13.26
N ARG A 28 -2.24 -20.62 -14.03
CA ARG A 28 -3.49 -19.89 -13.73
C ARG A 28 -4.60 -20.34 -14.66
N VAL A 29 -5.69 -20.82 -14.08
CA VAL A 29 -6.81 -21.43 -14.81
C VAL A 29 -8.13 -20.75 -14.46
N MET A 30 -9.11 -20.87 -15.35
CA MET A 30 -10.46 -20.36 -15.16
C MET A 30 -11.48 -21.49 -15.23
N VAL A 31 -12.41 -21.51 -14.28
CA VAL A 31 -13.49 -22.49 -14.21
C VAL A 31 -14.53 -22.22 -15.30
N ILE A 32 -14.80 -23.22 -16.13
CA ILE A 32 -15.72 -23.12 -17.29
C ILE A 32 -17.10 -23.75 -17.06
N ALA A 33 -17.32 -24.40 -15.92
CA ALA A 33 -18.63 -24.83 -15.45
C ALA A 33 -18.63 -25.04 -13.93
N ASP A 34 -19.79 -24.89 -13.30
CA ASP A 34 -19.94 -25.12 -11.86
C ASP A 34 -19.47 -26.55 -11.49
N ALA A 35 -18.55 -26.64 -10.54
CA ALA A 35 -17.89 -27.89 -10.18
C ALA A 35 -17.71 -28.02 -8.66
N LYS A 36 -17.31 -29.21 -8.23
CA LYS A 36 -17.05 -29.54 -6.82
C LYS A 36 -15.55 -29.70 -6.60
N LEU A 37 -15.08 -29.18 -5.47
CA LEU A 37 -13.74 -29.48 -4.96
C LEU A 37 -13.81 -30.75 -4.11
N MET A 38 -12.83 -31.63 -4.28
CA MET A 38 -12.73 -32.91 -3.60
C MET A 38 -11.58 -32.89 -2.59
N ALA A 39 -11.76 -33.51 -1.42
CA ALA A 39 -10.64 -33.81 -0.52
C ALA A 39 -9.89 -35.07 -0.98
N ASP A 40 -8.70 -35.31 -0.42
CA ASP A 40 -7.94 -36.56 -0.56
C ASP A 40 -8.77 -37.79 -0.14
N GLY A 41 -9.52 -38.34 -1.09
CA GLY A 41 -10.28 -39.59 -0.93
C GLY A 41 -11.61 -39.50 -0.16
N ARG A 42 -12.18 -38.31 0.12
CA ARG A 42 -13.53 -38.16 0.69
C ARG A 42 -14.34 -37.08 -0.02
N GLY A 43 -15.66 -37.15 0.12
CA GLY A 43 -16.65 -36.37 -0.62
C GLY A 43 -16.42 -34.85 -0.65
N ALA A 44 -17.14 -34.18 -1.54
CA ALA A 44 -16.90 -32.78 -1.89
C ALA A 44 -16.77 -31.84 -0.67
N THR A 45 -15.67 -31.09 -0.63
CA THR A 45 -15.36 -30.12 0.42
C THR A 45 -15.99 -28.76 0.16
N ASP A 46 -16.11 -28.37 -1.11
CA ASP A 46 -16.69 -27.09 -1.52
C ASP A 46 -17.15 -27.11 -2.99
N LYS A 47 -17.63 -25.97 -3.49
CA LYS A 47 -18.00 -25.73 -4.88
C LYS A 47 -17.22 -24.55 -5.46
N VAL A 48 -16.95 -24.66 -6.75
CA VAL A 48 -16.45 -23.58 -7.60
C VAL A 48 -17.49 -23.28 -8.67
N PHE A 49 -17.51 -22.04 -9.16
CA PHE A 49 -18.50 -21.56 -10.12
C PHE A 49 -17.83 -21.12 -11.42
N LEU A 50 -18.57 -21.22 -12.53
CA LEU A 50 -18.16 -20.68 -13.83
C LEU A 50 -17.69 -19.22 -13.66
N GLY A 51 -16.48 -18.90 -14.12
CA GLY A 51 -15.91 -17.56 -13.97
C GLY A 51 -14.76 -17.46 -12.98
N LEU A 52 -14.63 -18.42 -12.06
CA LEU A 52 -13.64 -18.35 -10.98
C LEU A 52 -12.22 -18.62 -11.49
N PHE A 53 -11.28 -17.74 -11.13
CA PHE A 53 -9.85 -17.96 -11.35
C PHE A 53 -9.21 -18.73 -10.19
N LEU A 54 -8.37 -19.68 -10.55
CA LEU A 54 -7.67 -20.56 -9.62
C LEU A 54 -6.19 -20.66 -10.01
N ASN A 55 -5.34 -20.82 -9.00
CA ASN A 55 -3.92 -21.12 -9.19
C ASN A 55 -3.69 -22.60 -8.88
N VAL A 56 -3.11 -23.32 -9.84
CA VAL A 56 -2.74 -24.71 -9.70
C VAL A 56 -1.51 -24.79 -8.80
N GLN A 57 -1.58 -25.62 -7.76
CA GLN A 57 -0.47 -25.86 -6.84
C GLN A 57 0.15 -27.23 -7.06
N GLU A 58 -0.67 -28.22 -7.40
CA GLU A 58 -0.25 -29.59 -7.66
C GLU A 58 -1.11 -30.19 -8.76
N VAL A 59 -0.53 -31.10 -9.53
CA VAL A 59 -1.19 -31.81 -10.62
C VAL A 59 -1.02 -33.30 -10.39
N ASN A 60 -2.13 -34.03 -10.39
CA ASN A 60 -2.16 -35.47 -10.21
C ASN A 60 -3.14 -36.11 -11.21
N ASP A 61 -2.60 -36.71 -12.28
CA ASP A 61 -3.35 -37.24 -13.42
C ASP A 61 -4.34 -36.22 -13.99
N LYS A 62 -5.63 -36.37 -13.66
CA LYS A 62 -6.72 -35.49 -14.12
C LYS A 62 -7.16 -34.45 -13.09
N TRP A 63 -6.49 -34.38 -11.95
CA TRP A 63 -6.87 -33.54 -10.82
C TRP A 63 -5.87 -32.43 -10.61
N LEU A 64 -6.38 -31.24 -10.30
CA LEU A 64 -5.61 -30.04 -9.98
C LEU A 64 -5.87 -29.65 -8.53
N TRP A 65 -4.85 -29.62 -7.70
CA TRP A 65 -4.96 -29.03 -6.37
C TRP A 65 -4.93 -27.51 -6.54
N VAL A 66 -5.99 -26.85 -6.07
CA VAL A 66 -6.14 -25.40 -6.20
C VAL A 66 -6.24 -24.78 -4.81
N GLU A 67 -5.47 -23.71 -4.59
CA GLU A 67 -5.53 -22.92 -3.36
C GLU A 67 -5.83 -21.46 -3.70
N ASN A 68 -7.09 -21.07 -3.54
CA ASN A 68 -7.51 -19.67 -3.59
C ASN A 68 -8.63 -19.41 -2.55
N GLY A 69 -8.30 -19.60 -1.27
CA GLY A 69 -9.24 -19.52 -0.15
C GLY A 69 -10.14 -20.75 0.05
N ARG A 70 -10.12 -21.71 -0.88
CA ARG A 70 -10.87 -22.98 -0.83
C ARG A 70 -9.98 -24.13 -1.35
N PRO A 71 -9.21 -24.81 -0.49
CA PRO A 71 -8.34 -25.89 -0.91
C PRO A 71 -9.13 -27.13 -1.33
N GLY A 72 -8.72 -27.76 -2.43
CA GLY A 72 -9.23 -29.05 -2.85
C GLY A 72 -8.83 -29.43 -4.28
N TRP A 73 -9.07 -30.69 -4.62
CA TRP A 73 -8.86 -31.23 -5.96
C TRP A 73 -10.04 -30.89 -6.88
N LEU A 74 -9.71 -30.32 -8.03
CA LEU A 74 -10.65 -30.02 -9.11
C LEU A 74 -10.32 -30.88 -10.33
N ASP A 75 -11.34 -31.51 -10.93
CA ASP A 75 -11.15 -32.28 -12.16
C ASP A 75 -10.86 -31.31 -13.32
N GLN A 76 -9.76 -31.55 -14.03
CA GLN A 76 -9.22 -30.63 -15.03
C GLN A 76 -10.19 -30.34 -16.19
N GLN A 77 -11.19 -31.20 -16.42
CA GLN A 77 -12.23 -30.96 -17.44
C GLN A 77 -13.08 -29.69 -17.18
N TYR A 78 -13.08 -29.19 -15.94
CA TYR A 78 -13.86 -28.02 -15.54
C TYR A 78 -13.10 -26.70 -15.66
N VAL A 79 -11.86 -26.73 -16.16
CA VAL A 79 -11.03 -25.54 -16.28
C VAL A 79 -10.39 -25.44 -17.66
N ILE A 80 -9.94 -24.23 -17.99
CA ILE A 80 -9.05 -23.93 -19.12
C ILE A 80 -7.97 -22.94 -18.65
N PRO A 81 -6.83 -22.81 -19.35
CA PRO A 81 -5.86 -21.76 -19.07
C PRO A 81 -6.52 -20.38 -19.13
N ALA A 82 -6.16 -19.50 -18.21
CA ALA A 82 -6.70 -18.14 -18.18
C ALA A 82 -6.43 -17.36 -19.48
N ALA A 83 -5.35 -17.69 -20.21
CA ALA A 83 -5.01 -17.10 -21.49
C ALA A 83 -6.03 -17.40 -22.60
N ASP A 84 -6.60 -18.61 -22.59
CA ASP A 84 -7.53 -19.09 -23.62
C ASP A 84 -9.00 -18.78 -23.28
N ALA A 85 -9.24 -18.31 -22.05
CA ALA A 85 -10.60 -18.12 -21.53
C ALA A 85 -11.42 -17.09 -22.29
N LEU A 86 -10.77 -16.07 -22.87
CA LEU A 86 -11.48 -15.01 -23.58
C LEU A 86 -12.09 -15.52 -24.87
N GLU A 87 -11.30 -16.22 -25.67
CA GLU A 87 -11.78 -16.82 -26.92
C GLU A 87 -12.89 -17.84 -26.63
N TYR A 88 -12.67 -18.71 -25.65
CA TYR A 88 -13.62 -19.75 -25.27
C TYR A 88 -14.97 -19.16 -24.82
N LEU A 89 -14.96 -18.22 -23.86
CA LEU A 89 -16.20 -17.66 -23.34
C LEU A 89 -16.89 -16.73 -24.34
N THR A 90 -16.14 -16.02 -25.20
CA THR A 90 -16.72 -15.19 -26.27
C THR A 90 -17.49 -16.06 -27.27
N LYS A 91 -16.88 -17.16 -27.72
CA LYS A 91 -17.53 -18.14 -28.59
C LYS A 91 -18.78 -18.71 -27.92
N ARG A 92 -18.66 -19.18 -26.68
CA ARG A 92 -19.77 -19.74 -25.93
C ARG A 92 -20.92 -18.74 -25.72
N ASN A 93 -20.61 -17.46 -25.47
CA ASN A 93 -21.61 -16.39 -25.33
C ASN A 93 -22.37 -16.13 -26.65
N SER A 94 -21.70 -16.27 -27.80
CA SER A 94 -22.34 -16.14 -29.11
C SER A 94 -23.30 -17.28 -29.45
N GLU A 95 -22.99 -18.49 -28.97
CA GLU A 95 -23.80 -19.70 -29.16
C GLU A 95 -24.98 -19.75 -28.17
N GLU A 96 -24.72 -19.38 -26.91
CA GLU A 96 -25.69 -19.34 -25.81
C GLU A 96 -26.15 -17.90 -25.52
N LYS A 97 -26.84 -17.28 -26.48
CA LYS A 97 -27.29 -15.87 -26.38
C LYS A 97 -28.03 -15.57 -25.07
N ASN A 98 -27.69 -14.44 -24.45
CA ASN A 98 -28.27 -13.95 -23.19
C ASN A 98 -28.08 -14.88 -21.98
N ASN A 99 -27.11 -15.80 -22.02
CA ASN A 99 -26.78 -16.61 -20.84
C ASN A 99 -26.05 -15.75 -19.81
N GLN A 100 -26.80 -15.30 -18.80
CA GLN A 100 -26.30 -14.40 -17.74
C GLN A 100 -25.06 -14.95 -17.02
N LYS A 101 -24.95 -16.27 -16.81
CA LYS A 101 -23.77 -16.84 -16.13
C LYS A 101 -22.49 -16.69 -16.96
N ILE A 102 -22.59 -16.83 -18.28
CA ILE A 102 -21.45 -16.67 -19.19
C ILE A 102 -21.06 -15.19 -19.27
N MET A 103 -22.05 -14.29 -19.36
CA MET A 103 -21.81 -12.85 -19.37
C MET A 103 -21.13 -12.37 -18.08
N VAL A 104 -21.54 -12.87 -16.91
CA VAL A 104 -20.86 -12.60 -15.63
C VAL A 104 -19.44 -13.15 -15.62
N ALA A 105 -19.22 -14.36 -16.14
CA ALA A 105 -17.87 -14.92 -16.24
C ALA A 105 -16.97 -14.11 -17.18
N LEU A 106 -17.51 -13.65 -18.31
CA LEU A 106 -16.82 -12.74 -19.22
C LEU A 106 -16.51 -11.40 -18.56
N SER A 107 -17.44 -10.82 -17.79
CA SER A 107 -17.18 -9.54 -17.12
C SER A 107 -16.03 -9.66 -16.11
N PHE A 108 -15.99 -10.74 -15.32
CA PHE A 108 -14.85 -11.00 -14.42
C PHE A 108 -13.54 -11.23 -15.17
N LEU A 109 -13.58 -11.88 -16.33
CA LEU A 109 -12.39 -12.05 -17.16
C LEU A 109 -11.88 -10.74 -17.74
N HIS A 110 -12.78 -9.85 -18.19
CA HIS A 110 -12.40 -8.51 -18.62
C HIS A 110 -11.85 -7.67 -17.46
N GLU A 111 -12.42 -7.78 -16.25
CA GLU A 111 -11.89 -7.15 -15.03
C GLU A 111 -10.46 -7.63 -14.72
N GLU A 112 -10.21 -8.93 -14.75
CA GLU A 112 -8.87 -9.53 -14.54
C GLU A 112 -7.85 -9.02 -15.58
N ARG A 113 -8.30 -8.82 -16.83
CA ARG A 113 -7.50 -8.25 -17.92
C ARG A 113 -7.40 -6.73 -17.88
N ARG A 114 -8.05 -6.08 -16.91
CA ARG A 114 -8.17 -4.61 -16.77
C ARG A 114 -8.86 -3.92 -17.95
N ASP A 115 -9.65 -4.67 -18.71
CA ASP A 115 -10.52 -4.18 -19.77
C ASP A 115 -11.88 -3.79 -19.19
N TYR A 116 -11.86 -2.74 -18.36
CA TYR A 116 -13.03 -2.36 -17.56
C TYR A 116 -14.20 -1.89 -18.42
N ASP A 117 -13.96 -1.34 -19.61
CA ASP A 117 -15.03 -0.87 -20.49
C ASP A 117 -15.85 -2.04 -21.06
N ALA A 118 -15.19 -3.11 -21.49
CA ALA A 118 -15.88 -4.33 -21.91
C ALA A 118 -16.64 -5.00 -20.75
N ALA A 119 -16.04 -5.04 -19.55
CA ALA A 119 -16.72 -5.55 -18.36
C ALA A 119 -17.98 -4.73 -18.01
N ILE A 120 -17.89 -3.40 -18.07
CA ILE A 120 -19.02 -2.49 -17.83
C ILE A 120 -20.12 -2.70 -18.86
N SER A 121 -19.78 -2.79 -20.15
CA SER A 121 -20.77 -3.04 -21.21
C SER A 121 -21.53 -4.36 -20.99
N LEU A 122 -20.84 -5.43 -20.57
CA LEU A 122 -21.48 -6.70 -20.23
C LEU A 122 -22.40 -6.56 -19.02
N CYS A 123 -22.00 -5.79 -18.01
CA CYS A 123 -22.85 -5.51 -16.86
C CYS A 123 -24.09 -4.67 -17.23
N ASP A 124 -23.97 -3.73 -18.17
CA ASP A 124 -25.11 -2.95 -18.68
C ASP A 124 -26.15 -3.88 -19.31
N ASP A 125 -25.71 -4.81 -20.17
CA ASP A 125 -26.58 -5.81 -20.77
C ASP A 125 -27.22 -6.73 -19.70
N LEU A 126 -26.44 -7.18 -18.71
CA LEU A 126 -26.93 -7.98 -17.59
C LEU A 126 -28.00 -7.26 -16.76
N ILE A 127 -27.80 -5.96 -16.50
CA ILE A 127 -28.75 -5.12 -15.76
C ILE A 127 -30.04 -4.92 -16.57
N GLN A 128 -29.95 -4.74 -17.89
CA GLN A 128 -31.13 -4.69 -18.76
C GLN A 128 -31.91 -6.01 -18.74
N LEU A 129 -31.21 -7.15 -18.78
CA LEU A 129 -31.83 -8.48 -18.74
C LEU A 129 -32.48 -8.79 -17.39
N ASN A 130 -31.88 -8.38 -16.28
CA ASN A 130 -32.42 -8.58 -14.94
C ASN A 130 -32.01 -7.46 -13.98
N PRO A 131 -32.80 -6.38 -13.88
CA PRO A 131 -32.46 -5.21 -13.08
C PRO A 131 -32.64 -5.41 -11.56
N ARG A 132 -33.12 -6.58 -11.13
CA ARG A 132 -33.31 -6.91 -9.71
C ARG A 132 -32.13 -7.68 -9.11
N GLU A 133 -31.16 -8.08 -9.94
CA GLU A 133 -29.96 -8.76 -9.46
C GLU A 133 -28.90 -7.76 -9.01
N GLY A 134 -28.77 -7.58 -7.70
CA GLY A 134 -27.83 -6.61 -7.11
C GLY A 134 -26.36 -6.92 -7.41
N ALA A 135 -26.01 -8.18 -7.70
CA ALA A 135 -24.64 -8.57 -8.01
C ALA A 135 -24.09 -7.89 -9.29
N TYR A 136 -24.95 -7.58 -10.26
CA TYR A 136 -24.53 -6.93 -11.51
C TYR A 136 -24.08 -5.49 -11.27
N PHE A 137 -24.85 -4.75 -10.45
CA PHE A 137 -24.45 -3.42 -10.01
C PHE A 137 -23.16 -3.45 -9.18
N ASN A 138 -23.01 -4.41 -8.26
CA ASN A 138 -21.75 -4.53 -7.50
C ASN A 138 -20.54 -4.78 -8.42
N THR A 139 -20.69 -5.63 -9.43
CA THR A 139 -19.62 -5.94 -10.40
C THR A 139 -19.26 -4.72 -11.26
N ARG A 140 -20.27 -4.01 -11.79
CA ARG A 140 -20.06 -2.77 -12.55
C ARG A 140 -19.43 -1.67 -11.68
N GLY A 141 -19.87 -1.57 -10.42
CA GLY A 141 -19.28 -0.67 -9.42
C GLY A 141 -17.80 -0.96 -9.14
N ASN A 142 -17.39 -2.23 -9.08
CA ASN A 142 -15.96 -2.59 -8.95
C ASN A 142 -15.14 -2.08 -10.14
N CYS A 143 -15.69 -2.19 -11.36
CA CYS A 143 -15.04 -1.71 -12.58
C CYS A 143 -14.91 -0.18 -12.57
N TRP A 144 -15.96 0.56 -12.19
CA TRP A 144 -15.89 2.01 -12.02
C TRP A 144 -14.85 2.43 -10.96
N ASP A 145 -14.82 1.74 -9.82
CA ASP A 145 -13.86 2.01 -8.74
C ASP A 145 -12.40 1.75 -9.17
N ALA A 146 -12.18 0.77 -10.05
CA ALA A 146 -10.88 0.47 -10.64
C ALA A 146 -10.44 1.52 -11.68
N LYS A 147 -11.40 2.15 -12.38
CA LYS A 147 -11.16 3.30 -13.27
C LYS A 147 -10.92 4.62 -12.52
N GLY A 148 -11.16 4.67 -11.20
CA GLY A 148 -11.12 5.90 -10.42
C GLY A 148 -12.42 6.72 -10.45
N GLU A 149 -13.45 6.20 -11.13
CA GLU A 149 -14.78 6.83 -11.24
C GLU A 149 -15.62 6.51 -9.98
N HIS A 150 -15.16 7.01 -8.82
CA HIS A 150 -15.70 6.62 -7.52
C HIS A 150 -17.17 7.01 -7.33
N ASP A 151 -17.66 8.08 -7.97
CA ASP A 151 -19.07 8.48 -7.89
C ASP A 151 -20.00 7.48 -8.59
N ASN A 152 -19.61 7.02 -9.78
CA ASN A 152 -20.34 5.97 -10.51
C ASN A 152 -20.31 4.65 -9.72
N ALA A 153 -19.15 4.31 -9.14
CA ALA A 153 -19.02 3.13 -8.29
C ALA A 153 -19.97 3.18 -7.08
N ILE A 154 -20.01 4.31 -6.36
CA ILE A 154 -20.88 4.51 -5.20
C ILE A 154 -22.36 4.39 -5.60
N ALA A 155 -22.78 5.00 -6.71
CA ALA A 155 -24.15 4.90 -7.20
C ALA A 155 -24.57 3.45 -7.51
N ASP A 156 -23.66 2.66 -8.09
CA ASP A 156 -23.87 1.25 -8.34
C ASP A 156 -23.92 0.42 -7.06
N TYR A 157 -23.02 0.67 -6.11
CA TYR A 157 -23.08 -0.01 -4.82
C TYR A 157 -24.34 0.35 -4.04
N ASP A 158 -24.83 1.60 -4.11
CA ASP A 158 -26.11 1.99 -3.53
C ASP A 158 -27.25 1.13 -4.07
N GLN A 159 -27.28 0.90 -5.39
CA GLN A 159 -28.27 0.03 -6.00
C GLN A 159 -28.10 -1.43 -5.58
N ALA A 160 -26.86 -1.93 -5.51
CA ALA A 160 -26.56 -3.28 -5.03
C ALA A 160 -27.01 -3.48 -3.57
N ILE A 161 -26.82 -2.48 -2.71
CA ILE A 161 -27.26 -2.49 -1.30
C ILE A 161 -28.78 -2.43 -1.21
N ARG A 162 -29.45 -1.59 -2.01
CA ARG A 162 -30.94 -1.54 -2.05
C ARG A 162 -31.54 -2.90 -2.41
N LEU A 163 -30.95 -3.59 -3.39
CA LEU A 163 -31.44 -4.88 -3.87
C LEU A 163 -31.06 -6.05 -2.94
N ALA A 164 -29.90 -5.97 -2.27
CA ALA A 164 -29.38 -7.01 -1.40
C ALA A 164 -28.75 -6.44 -0.11
N PRO A 165 -29.57 -5.95 0.84
CA PRO A 165 -29.10 -5.19 2.02
C PRO A 165 -28.39 -6.04 3.08
N THR A 166 -28.35 -7.37 2.90
CA THR A 166 -27.67 -8.30 3.81
C THR A 166 -26.29 -8.73 3.30
N LYS A 167 -25.85 -8.24 2.14
CA LYS A 167 -24.54 -8.57 1.55
C LYS A 167 -23.46 -7.63 2.08
N ALA A 168 -22.67 -8.09 3.05
CA ALA A 168 -21.57 -7.34 3.65
C ALA A 168 -20.56 -6.77 2.63
N ILE A 169 -20.30 -7.52 1.54
CA ILE A 169 -19.39 -7.10 0.46
C ILE A 169 -19.81 -5.79 -0.20
N ASN A 170 -21.11 -5.54 -0.37
CA ASN A 170 -21.59 -4.33 -1.02
C ASN A 170 -21.27 -3.08 -0.18
N PHE A 171 -21.47 -3.17 1.13
CA PHE A 171 -21.08 -2.11 2.07
C PHE A 171 -19.56 -1.92 2.09
N ASN A 172 -18.78 -3.00 2.21
CA ASN A 172 -17.32 -2.89 2.18
C ASN A 172 -16.81 -2.22 0.88
N ASN A 173 -17.36 -2.57 -0.28
CA ASN A 173 -16.92 -1.99 -1.54
C ASN A 173 -17.30 -0.51 -1.66
N ARG A 174 -18.51 -0.12 -1.21
CA ARG A 174 -18.92 1.29 -1.15
C ARG A 174 -18.05 2.09 -0.18
N GLY A 175 -17.77 1.53 1.01
CA GLY A 175 -16.89 2.14 1.99
C GLY A 175 -15.48 2.36 1.44
N ARG A 176 -14.96 1.43 0.63
CA ARG A 176 -13.67 1.58 -0.06
C ARG A 176 -13.68 2.77 -1.01
N SER A 177 -14.73 2.95 -1.82
CA SER A 177 -14.85 4.10 -2.71
C SER A 177 -15.00 5.41 -1.94
N TRP A 178 -15.74 5.44 -0.83
CA TRP A 178 -15.80 6.63 0.05
C TRP A 178 -14.43 7.02 0.61
N SER A 179 -13.65 6.05 1.09
CA SER A 179 -12.30 6.32 1.62
C SER A 179 -11.35 6.82 0.52
N LYS A 180 -11.42 6.27 -0.70
CA LYS A 180 -10.65 6.80 -1.84
C LYS A 180 -11.02 8.24 -2.22
N LYS A 181 -12.26 8.65 -1.96
CA LYS A 181 -12.71 10.06 -2.07
C LYS A 181 -12.29 10.95 -0.88
N GLY A 182 -11.66 10.38 0.14
CA GLY A 182 -11.30 11.07 1.38
C GLY A 182 -12.44 11.22 2.39
N ASP A 183 -13.60 10.63 2.16
CA ASP A 183 -14.72 10.62 3.11
C ASP A 183 -14.63 9.38 4.01
N ASP A 184 -13.64 9.39 4.91
CA ASP A 184 -13.39 8.27 5.81
C ASP A 184 -14.54 8.06 6.82
N ASP A 185 -15.34 9.08 7.12
CA ASP A 185 -16.52 8.94 7.99
C ASP A 185 -17.60 8.07 7.37
N LYS A 186 -17.96 8.31 6.10
CA LYS A 186 -18.87 7.42 5.38
C LYS A 186 -18.28 6.03 5.16
N ALA A 187 -16.97 5.96 4.89
CA ALA A 187 -16.29 4.69 4.74
C ALA A 187 -16.40 3.82 6.01
N ILE A 188 -16.12 4.41 7.17
CA ILE A 188 -16.22 3.75 8.48
C ILE A 188 -17.65 3.26 8.74
N ALA A 189 -18.67 4.09 8.48
CA ALA A 189 -20.06 3.69 8.67
C ALA A 189 -20.44 2.47 7.80
N ASP A 190 -19.94 2.41 6.56
CA ASP A 190 -20.14 1.27 5.68
C ASP A 190 -19.39 0.01 6.16
N TYR A 191 -18.15 0.15 6.62
CA TYR A 191 -17.41 -0.97 7.18
C TYR A 191 -18.04 -1.49 8.48
N ASP A 192 -18.57 -0.61 9.33
CA ASP A 192 -19.34 -0.98 10.52
C ASP A 192 -20.54 -1.85 10.14
N GLN A 193 -21.29 -1.44 9.13
CA GLN A 193 -22.44 -2.20 8.63
C GLN A 193 -22.01 -3.53 8.00
N ALA A 194 -20.90 -3.57 7.26
CA ALA A 194 -20.34 -4.80 6.72
C ALA A 194 -19.96 -5.79 7.83
N LEU A 195 -19.31 -5.32 8.90
CA LEU A 195 -18.88 -6.13 10.03
C LEU A 195 -20.03 -6.54 10.95
N LYS A 196 -21.12 -5.76 11.00
CA LYS A 196 -22.37 -6.17 11.64
C LYS A 196 -23.03 -7.35 10.91
N LEU A 197 -22.98 -7.35 9.59
CA LEU A 197 -23.53 -8.41 8.74
C LEU A 197 -22.64 -9.66 8.74
N ASP A 198 -21.32 -9.47 8.71
CA ASP A 198 -20.33 -10.54 8.78
C ASP A 198 -19.16 -10.17 9.71
N PRO A 199 -19.22 -10.59 10.99
CA PRO A 199 -18.16 -10.33 11.97
C PRO A 199 -16.83 -11.03 11.68
N LYS A 200 -16.76 -11.92 10.67
CA LYS A 200 -15.51 -12.59 10.25
C LYS A 200 -14.96 -12.01 8.95
N TYR A 201 -15.51 -10.89 8.48
CA TYR A 201 -15.06 -10.28 7.24
C TYR A 201 -13.74 -9.53 7.41
N ALA A 202 -12.62 -10.27 7.30
CA ALA A 202 -11.27 -9.75 7.49
C ALA A 202 -11.03 -8.46 6.69
N THR A 203 -11.32 -8.45 5.38
CA THR A 203 -11.11 -7.28 4.53
C THR A 203 -11.77 -6.00 5.06
N ALA A 204 -12.96 -6.11 5.67
CA ALA A 204 -13.64 -4.95 6.25
C ALA A 204 -12.91 -4.41 7.50
N TYR A 205 -12.36 -5.28 8.36
CA TYR A 205 -11.49 -4.83 9.46
C TYR A 205 -10.25 -4.11 8.95
N ARG A 206 -9.54 -4.66 7.95
CA ARG A 206 -8.36 -4.01 7.36
C ARG A 206 -8.69 -2.63 6.81
N ASN A 207 -9.78 -2.53 6.04
CA ASN A 207 -10.16 -1.27 5.42
C ASN A 207 -10.61 -0.22 6.45
N ARG A 208 -11.36 -0.64 7.48
CA ARG A 208 -11.76 0.26 8.57
C ARG A 208 -10.57 0.71 9.41
N GLY A 209 -9.60 -0.17 9.66
CA GLY A 209 -8.34 0.17 10.33
C GLY A 209 -7.54 1.22 9.57
N ILE A 210 -7.48 1.13 8.23
CA ILE A 210 -6.85 2.15 7.37
C ILE A 210 -7.59 3.49 7.48
N ALA A 211 -8.93 3.47 7.41
CA ALA A 211 -9.73 4.69 7.56
C ALA A 211 -9.54 5.36 8.94
N TRP A 212 -9.49 4.57 10.02
CA TRP A 212 -9.15 5.10 11.36
C TRP A 212 -7.75 5.70 11.43
N LYS A 213 -6.76 5.07 10.77
CA LYS A 213 -5.40 5.59 10.68
C LYS A 213 -5.35 6.93 9.93
N ASN A 214 -6.08 7.06 8.82
CA ASN A 214 -6.19 8.33 8.09
C ASN A 214 -6.79 9.45 8.96
N LYS A 215 -7.73 9.08 9.85
CA LYS A 215 -8.28 9.97 10.88
C LYS A 215 -7.37 10.16 12.11
N ASN A 216 -6.13 9.69 12.07
CA ASN A 216 -5.17 9.69 13.18
C ASN A 216 -5.66 9.02 14.47
N ASN A 217 -6.70 8.17 14.39
CA ASN A 217 -7.20 7.40 15.53
C ASN A 217 -6.47 6.05 15.61
N ASN A 218 -5.24 6.09 16.12
CA ASN A 218 -4.37 4.90 16.19
C ASN A 218 -4.95 3.79 17.07
N ASP A 219 -5.71 4.11 18.13
CA ASP A 219 -6.28 3.09 19.03
C ASP A 219 -7.32 2.22 18.31
N LYS A 220 -8.24 2.84 17.56
CA LYS A 220 -9.22 2.10 16.75
C LYS A 220 -8.57 1.38 15.58
N ALA A 221 -7.57 1.98 14.94
CA ALA A 221 -6.81 1.34 13.88
C ALA A 221 -6.12 0.06 14.36
N ILE A 222 -5.46 0.11 15.53
CA ILE A 222 -4.81 -1.06 16.16
C ILE A 222 -5.85 -2.16 16.43
N ALA A 223 -6.99 -1.83 17.05
CA ALA A 223 -8.02 -2.82 17.36
C ALA A 223 -8.52 -3.56 16.11
N ASP A 224 -8.76 -2.83 15.01
CA ASP A 224 -9.21 -3.40 13.74
C ASP A 224 -8.12 -4.26 13.09
N PHE A 225 -6.88 -3.79 13.05
CA PHE A 225 -5.78 -4.59 12.49
C PHE A 225 -5.46 -5.83 13.34
N GLU A 226 -5.58 -5.76 14.67
CA GLU A 226 -5.44 -6.93 15.55
C GLU A 226 -6.53 -7.97 15.28
N GLN A 227 -7.75 -7.52 15.01
CA GLN A 227 -8.83 -8.42 14.62
C GLN A 227 -8.62 -9.01 13.23
N TYR A 228 -8.07 -8.24 12.29
CA TYR A 228 -7.66 -8.74 10.98
C TYR A 228 -6.63 -9.87 11.08
N VAL A 229 -5.53 -9.67 11.82
CA VAL A 229 -4.44 -10.65 11.86
C VAL A 229 -4.80 -11.94 12.61
N LYS A 230 -5.88 -11.94 13.41
CA LYS A 230 -6.48 -13.17 13.95
C LYS A 230 -7.20 -13.98 12.88
N LEU A 231 -7.72 -13.33 11.84
CA LEU A 231 -8.46 -13.96 10.73
C LEU A 231 -7.51 -14.33 9.58
N ASP A 232 -6.52 -13.49 9.28
CA ASP A 232 -5.48 -13.72 8.27
C ASP A 232 -4.09 -13.44 8.85
N THR A 233 -3.37 -14.51 9.15
CA THR A 233 -2.05 -14.47 9.79
C THR A 233 -0.89 -14.28 8.80
N LYS A 234 -1.15 -14.22 7.48
CA LYS A 234 -0.11 -14.22 6.44
C LYS A 234 0.02 -12.89 5.70
N ASP A 235 -0.70 -11.84 6.10
CA ASP A 235 -0.57 -10.51 5.50
C ASP A 235 0.52 -9.66 6.19
N SER A 236 1.72 -9.66 5.62
CA SER A 236 2.85 -8.82 6.08
C SER A 236 2.51 -7.32 6.12
N SER A 237 1.65 -6.83 5.22
CA SER A 237 1.31 -5.41 5.11
C SER A 237 0.50 -4.91 6.32
N VAL A 238 -0.37 -5.76 6.88
CA VAL A 238 -1.18 -5.41 8.06
C VAL A 238 -0.33 -5.46 9.33
N TYR A 239 0.58 -6.43 9.47
CA TYR A 239 1.56 -6.41 10.56
C TYR A 239 2.44 -5.15 10.53
N SER A 240 2.87 -4.72 9.34
CA SER A 240 3.60 -3.45 9.21
C SER A 240 2.72 -2.25 9.61
N SER A 241 1.44 -2.25 9.23
CA SER A 241 0.48 -1.20 9.60
C SER A 241 0.23 -1.14 11.12
N LEU A 242 0.17 -2.29 11.80
CA LEU A 242 0.15 -2.38 13.26
C LEU A 242 1.40 -1.76 13.88
N GLY A 243 2.58 -2.11 13.35
CA GLY A 243 3.86 -1.57 13.82
C GLY A 243 3.90 -0.05 13.75
N TRP A 244 3.45 0.53 12.64
CA TRP A 244 3.37 1.98 12.48
C TRP A 244 2.34 2.65 13.41
N ALA A 245 1.16 2.07 13.55
CA ALA A 245 0.16 2.61 14.48
C ALA A 245 0.66 2.58 15.94
N ARG A 246 1.44 1.55 16.31
CA ARG A 246 2.06 1.43 17.64
C ARG A 246 3.25 2.39 17.83
N ILE A 247 4.06 2.66 16.80
CA ILE A 247 5.05 3.75 16.82
C ILE A 247 4.39 5.09 17.16
N ASN A 248 3.26 5.42 16.51
CA ASN A 248 2.53 6.66 16.77
C ASN A 248 1.99 6.74 18.21
N LYS A 249 1.74 5.59 18.84
CA LYS A 249 1.36 5.46 20.26
C LYS A 249 2.57 5.40 21.21
N ARG A 250 3.79 5.45 20.68
CA ARG A 250 5.06 5.26 21.40
C ARG A 250 5.18 3.88 22.08
N ASP A 251 4.44 2.90 21.60
CA ASP A 251 4.51 1.50 22.04
C ASP A 251 5.54 0.74 21.19
N TYR A 252 6.81 1.10 21.38
CA TYR A 252 7.90 0.67 20.51
C TYR A 252 8.19 -0.83 20.59
N ASP A 253 8.06 -1.45 21.77
CA ASP A 253 8.29 -2.89 21.94
C ASP A 253 7.29 -3.73 21.14
N GLN A 254 6.02 -3.35 21.23
CA GLN A 254 4.96 -4.00 20.49
C GLN A 254 5.03 -3.67 18.99
N ALA A 255 5.50 -2.48 18.61
CA ALA A 255 5.78 -2.16 17.22
C ALA A 255 6.88 -3.06 16.63
N ILE A 256 7.99 -3.25 17.36
CA ILE A 256 9.09 -4.15 16.97
C ILE A 256 8.58 -5.58 16.80
N ALA A 257 7.75 -6.07 17.73
CA ALA A 257 7.14 -7.39 17.63
C ALA A 257 6.29 -7.54 16.36
N ASN A 258 5.51 -6.52 15.98
CA ASN A 258 4.74 -6.55 14.74
C ASN A 258 5.62 -6.51 13.49
N PHE A 259 6.66 -5.67 13.45
CA PHE A 259 7.59 -5.67 12.32
C PHE A 259 8.37 -6.99 12.21
N ASN A 260 8.70 -7.64 13.33
CA ASN A 260 9.29 -8.98 13.31
C ASN A 260 8.37 -10.00 12.60
N GLN A 261 7.06 -9.96 12.88
CA GLN A 261 6.10 -10.82 12.17
C GLN A 261 5.99 -10.45 10.69
N ALA A 262 5.95 -9.15 10.37
CA ALA A 262 5.93 -8.69 8.98
C ALA A 262 7.16 -9.18 8.18
N ILE A 263 8.35 -9.14 8.79
CA ILE A 263 9.61 -9.62 8.21
C ILE A 263 9.65 -11.14 8.13
N ALA A 264 9.11 -11.86 9.12
CA ALA A 264 9.01 -13.32 9.05
C ALA A 264 8.17 -13.79 7.85
N ILE A 265 7.08 -13.07 7.55
CA ILE A 265 6.20 -13.33 6.41
C ILE A 265 6.83 -12.86 5.09
N ASN A 266 7.42 -11.67 5.06
CA ASN A 266 8.12 -11.11 3.90
C ASN A 266 9.56 -10.68 4.27
N PRO A 267 10.54 -11.61 4.16
CA PRO A 267 11.92 -11.36 4.59
C PRO A 267 12.68 -10.28 3.82
N LYS A 268 12.13 -9.80 2.69
CA LYS A 268 12.73 -8.77 1.83
C LYS A 268 11.97 -7.44 1.88
N SER A 269 11.08 -7.24 2.85
CA SER A 269 10.29 -6.01 2.96
C SER A 269 11.13 -4.84 3.50
N ALA A 270 11.66 -4.00 2.61
CA ALA A 270 12.39 -2.78 2.99
C ALA A 270 11.57 -1.87 3.92
N TYR A 271 10.27 -1.77 3.68
CA TYR A 271 9.33 -1.00 4.50
C TYR A 271 9.27 -1.49 5.95
N ALA A 272 9.23 -2.82 6.17
CA ALA A 272 9.17 -3.39 7.51
C ALA A 272 10.50 -3.24 8.27
N TYR A 273 11.64 -3.40 7.58
CA TYR A 273 12.95 -3.14 8.18
C TYR A 273 13.09 -1.67 8.58
N ASN A 274 12.74 -0.73 7.70
CA ASN A 274 12.80 0.70 8.04
C ASN A 274 11.88 1.04 9.22
N GLY A 275 10.65 0.53 9.23
CA GLY A 275 9.73 0.71 10.37
C GLY A 275 10.28 0.18 11.68
N ARG A 276 10.91 -1.01 11.68
CA ARG A 276 11.57 -1.58 12.87
C ARG A 276 12.80 -0.77 13.28
N GLY A 277 13.57 -0.29 12.30
CA GLY A 277 14.71 0.60 12.52
C GLY A 277 14.32 1.89 13.24
N ILE A 278 13.20 2.50 12.84
CA ILE A 278 12.63 3.67 13.52
C ILE A 278 12.23 3.34 14.96
N ALA A 279 11.59 2.20 15.20
CA ALA A 279 11.23 1.80 16.56
C ALA A 279 12.48 1.58 17.44
N TRP A 280 13.58 1.03 16.90
CA TRP A 280 14.85 0.90 17.62
C TRP A 280 15.50 2.26 17.90
N ASP A 281 15.49 3.16 16.93
CA ASP A 281 15.98 4.53 17.07
C ASP A 281 15.24 5.28 18.19
N GLN A 282 13.90 5.19 18.24
CA GLN A 282 13.11 5.78 19.32
C GLN A 282 13.43 5.19 20.70
N LYS A 283 13.93 3.95 20.75
CA LYS A 283 14.47 3.31 21.97
C LYS A 283 15.94 3.63 22.24
N LYS A 284 16.58 4.44 21.41
CA LYS A 284 18.02 4.80 21.43
C LYS A 284 18.95 3.60 21.21
N GLU A 285 18.43 2.54 20.60
CA GLU A 285 19.19 1.32 20.24
C GLU A 285 19.80 1.49 18.84
N PHE A 286 20.70 2.47 18.71
CA PHE A 286 21.17 2.97 17.42
C PHE A 286 21.84 1.91 16.53
N ASP A 287 22.60 0.98 17.11
CA ASP A 287 23.24 -0.08 16.33
C ASP A 287 22.22 -1.04 15.69
N LYS A 288 21.11 -1.32 16.38
CA LYS A 288 20.01 -2.12 15.84
C LYS A 288 19.27 -1.35 14.75
N ALA A 289 19.05 -0.05 14.96
CA ALA A 289 18.43 0.81 13.95
C ALA A 289 19.25 0.85 12.65
N VAL A 290 20.57 1.07 12.74
CA VAL A 290 21.49 1.05 11.60
C VAL A 290 21.47 -0.31 10.89
N ALA A 291 21.48 -1.43 11.63
CA ALA A 291 21.42 -2.76 11.03
C ALA A 291 20.14 -2.96 10.21
N ASP A 292 19.00 -2.47 10.70
CA ASP A 292 17.72 -2.51 9.99
C ASP A 292 17.67 -1.56 8.79
N TYR A 293 18.20 -0.34 8.90
CA TYR A 293 18.30 0.57 7.76
C TYR A 293 19.23 0.01 6.67
N ASN A 294 20.33 -0.65 7.04
CA ASN A 294 21.19 -1.36 6.09
C ASN A 294 20.41 -2.44 5.32
N LYS A 295 19.54 -3.20 6.01
CA LYS A 295 18.69 -4.20 5.35
C LYS A 295 17.63 -3.56 4.46
N ALA A 296 17.01 -2.47 4.90
CA ALA A 296 16.05 -1.73 4.07
C ALA A 296 16.70 -1.26 2.76
N ILE A 297 17.88 -0.65 2.85
CA ILE A 297 18.68 -0.20 1.70
C ILE A 297 19.16 -1.37 0.82
N GLN A 298 19.52 -2.50 1.43
CA GLN A 298 19.92 -3.71 0.68
C GLN A 298 18.76 -4.22 -0.19
N PHE A 299 17.52 -4.19 0.32
CA PHE A 299 16.35 -4.70 -0.39
C PHE A 299 15.72 -3.68 -1.33
N ASP A 300 15.84 -2.38 -1.02
CA ASP A 300 15.45 -1.28 -1.89
C ASP A 300 16.55 -0.20 -1.88
N PRO A 301 17.50 -0.25 -2.82
CA PRO A 301 18.58 0.73 -2.92
C PRO A 301 18.13 2.15 -3.24
N ASN A 302 16.87 2.35 -3.66
CA ASN A 302 16.29 3.66 -3.95
C ASN A 302 15.44 4.20 -2.79
N TYR A 303 15.46 3.54 -1.62
CA TYR A 303 14.64 3.93 -0.49
C TYR A 303 15.23 5.12 0.28
N ALA A 304 15.00 6.33 -0.26
CA ALA A 304 15.56 7.59 0.26
C ALA A 304 15.40 7.74 1.78
N ILE A 305 14.22 7.43 2.31
CA ILE A 305 13.90 7.56 3.74
C ILE A 305 14.84 6.72 4.62
N ALA A 306 15.23 5.51 4.19
CA ALA A 306 16.13 4.68 4.97
C ALA A 306 17.56 5.26 5.04
N TYR A 307 18.03 5.90 3.96
CA TYR A 307 19.29 6.65 3.99
C TYR A 307 19.19 7.86 4.92
N SER A 308 18.15 8.68 4.79
CA SER A 308 17.93 9.84 5.66
C SER A 308 17.88 9.45 7.14
N ASN A 309 17.17 8.37 7.48
CA ASN A 309 17.11 7.86 8.85
C ASN A 309 18.47 7.38 9.36
N ARG A 310 19.24 6.68 8.52
CA ARG A 310 20.57 6.20 8.89
C ARG A 310 21.57 7.36 9.04
N ALA A 311 21.47 8.38 8.20
CA ALA A 311 22.28 9.60 8.28
C ALA A 311 22.09 10.33 9.62
N MET A 312 20.84 10.51 10.06
CA MET A 312 20.55 11.11 11.37
C MET A 312 21.19 10.33 12.52
N ILE A 313 21.18 8.99 12.48
CA ILE A 313 21.88 8.18 13.49
C ILE A 313 23.39 8.38 13.41
N TRP A 314 23.97 8.47 12.22
CA TRP A 314 25.40 8.74 12.07
C TRP A 314 25.79 10.11 12.64
N GLU A 315 24.97 11.14 12.46
CA GLU A 315 25.18 12.45 13.10
C GLU A 315 25.15 12.34 14.63
N MET A 316 24.16 11.64 15.19
CA MET A 316 24.10 11.41 16.64
C MET A 316 25.32 10.64 17.15
N LYS A 317 25.87 9.74 16.35
CA LYS A 317 27.12 9.01 16.63
C LYS A 317 28.38 9.79 16.25
N ARG A 318 28.24 11.01 15.71
CA ARG A 318 29.31 11.91 15.25
C ARG A 318 30.19 11.32 14.13
N ASP A 319 29.65 10.37 13.38
CA ASP A 319 30.26 9.85 12.17
C ASP A 319 29.79 10.68 10.96
N TYR A 320 30.20 11.95 10.93
CA TYR A 320 29.73 12.94 9.97
C TYR A 320 30.06 12.55 8.52
N ALA A 321 31.17 11.86 8.30
CA ALA A 321 31.54 11.33 6.99
C ALA A 321 30.44 10.41 6.43
N LYS A 322 29.96 9.46 7.24
CA LYS A 322 28.86 8.56 6.82
C LYS A 322 27.53 9.28 6.71
N ALA A 323 27.25 10.23 7.60
CA ALA A 323 26.03 11.03 7.54
C ALA A 323 25.92 11.79 6.20
N ILE A 324 27.00 12.48 5.79
CA ILE A 324 27.05 13.21 4.51
C ILE A 324 26.79 12.28 3.34
N VAL A 325 27.47 11.13 3.28
CA VAL A 325 27.29 10.14 2.20
C VAL A 325 25.83 9.65 2.12
N ASP A 326 25.22 9.36 3.27
CA ASP A 326 23.84 8.90 3.32
C ASP A 326 22.84 9.99 2.91
N TYR A 327 23.03 11.24 3.35
CA TYR A 327 22.19 12.34 2.88
C TYR A 327 22.32 12.61 1.39
N GLU A 328 23.54 12.59 0.85
CA GLU A 328 23.74 12.72 -0.59
C GLU A 328 23.02 11.61 -1.36
N GLN A 329 23.06 10.38 -0.85
CA GLN A 329 22.35 9.27 -1.47
C GLN A 329 20.83 9.42 -1.33
N ALA A 330 20.32 9.90 -0.19
CA ALA A 330 18.90 10.20 -0.02
C ALA A 330 18.41 11.26 -1.03
N ILE A 331 19.19 12.33 -1.24
CA ILE A 331 18.91 13.37 -2.23
C ILE A 331 18.96 12.82 -3.66
N ARG A 332 19.89 11.90 -3.97
CA ARG A 332 19.93 11.23 -5.29
C ARG A 332 18.68 10.38 -5.53
N CYS A 333 18.21 9.67 -4.50
CA CYS A 333 17.00 8.85 -4.58
C CYS A 333 15.71 9.68 -4.65
N ASN A 334 15.67 10.84 -3.97
CA ASN A 334 14.56 11.79 -4.03
C ASN A 334 15.05 13.24 -4.28
N PRO A 335 15.31 13.60 -5.55
CA PRO A 335 15.87 14.90 -5.89
C PRO A 335 14.92 16.07 -5.70
N ASN A 336 13.68 15.91 -5.27
CA ASN A 336 12.78 17.05 -5.04
C ASN A 336 12.50 17.25 -3.56
N SER A 337 13.17 16.52 -2.66
CA SER A 337 12.95 16.75 -1.25
C SER A 337 13.72 17.96 -0.72
N ALA A 338 12.99 18.89 -0.11
CA ALA A 338 13.56 20.02 0.60
C ALA A 338 14.19 19.57 1.93
N THR A 339 13.59 18.56 2.58
CA THR A 339 14.00 18.12 3.92
C THR A 339 15.40 17.53 3.93
N GLU A 340 15.71 16.49 3.14
CA GLU A 340 17.06 15.91 3.17
C GLU A 340 18.15 16.84 2.58
N ARG A 341 17.78 17.77 1.68
CA ARG A 341 18.69 18.86 1.30
C ARG A 341 19.00 19.79 2.46
N ASN A 342 17.97 20.15 3.22
CA ASN A 342 18.13 21.01 4.38
C ASN A 342 18.98 20.33 5.45
N SER A 343 18.76 19.05 5.72
CA SER A 343 19.57 18.27 6.66
C SER A 343 21.04 18.23 6.26
N LEU A 344 21.35 17.95 4.99
CA LEU A 344 22.73 17.99 4.50
C LEU A 344 23.33 19.40 4.59
N ALA A 345 22.58 20.42 4.18
CA ALA A 345 23.05 21.80 4.21
C ALA A 345 23.35 22.28 5.63
N TRP A 346 22.49 21.91 6.58
CA TRP A 346 22.68 22.23 7.99
C TRP A 346 23.97 21.61 8.51
N LEU A 347 24.15 20.30 8.32
CA LEU A 347 25.37 19.60 8.72
C LEU A 347 26.63 20.26 8.13
N LEU A 348 26.64 20.54 6.82
CA LEU A 348 27.78 21.17 6.14
C LEU A 348 28.05 22.61 6.62
N ALA A 349 27.07 23.32 7.16
CA ALA A 349 27.26 24.68 7.68
C ALA A 349 27.69 24.70 9.15
N THR A 350 27.13 23.81 9.97
CA THR A 350 27.18 23.92 11.43
C THR A 350 28.02 22.85 12.11
N CYS A 351 28.52 21.86 11.36
CA CYS A 351 29.29 20.73 11.89
C CYS A 351 30.36 21.19 12.90
N PRO A 352 30.42 20.59 14.10
CA PRO A 352 31.43 20.93 15.11
C PRO A 352 32.86 20.73 14.57
N ASP A 353 33.06 19.67 13.79
CA ASP A 353 34.34 19.36 13.16
C ASP A 353 34.50 20.12 11.83
N PRO A 354 35.50 21.02 11.72
CA PRO A 354 35.72 21.84 10.52
C PRO A 354 36.00 21.04 9.25
N ILE A 355 36.50 19.80 9.34
CA ILE A 355 36.87 19.05 8.12
C ILE A 355 35.65 18.64 7.28
N TYR A 356 34.46 18.63 7.89
CA TYR A 356 33.19 18.29 7.25
C TYR A 356 32.34 19.53 6.93
N ARG A 357 32.86 20.74 7.17
CA ARG A 357 32.14 21.96 6.79
C ARG A 357 32.42 22.33 5.34
N ASP A 358 31.36 22.65 4.63
CA ASP A 358 31.40 23.22 3.28
C ASP A 358 30.26 24.24 3.15
N GLY A 359 30.57 25.50 3.48
CA GLY A 359 29.58 26.58 3.44
C GLY A 359 29.02 26.85 2.05
N LEU A 360 29.80 26.63 0.97
CA LEU A 360 29.32 26.85 -0.40
C LEU A 360 28.33 25.75 -0.81
N GLN A 361 28.65 24.49 -0.50
CA GLN A 361 27.74 23.37 -0.75
C GLN A 361 26.49 23.47 0.16
N ALA A 362 26.64 23.95 1.39
CA ALA A 362 25.51 24.23 2.28
C ALA A 362 24.55 25.27 1.67
N ILE A 363 25.06 26.41 1.23
CA ILE A 363 24.27 27.46 0.55
C ILE A 363 23.56 26.88 -0.68
N SER A 364 24.27 26.12 -1.52
CA SER A 364 23.69 25.53 -2.74
C SER A 364 22.51 24.61 -2.43
N ASN A 365 22.65 23.72 -1.44
CA ASN A 365 21.58 22.80 -1.04
C ASN A 365 20.41 23.55 -0.39
N ALA A 366 20.68 24.51 0.50
CA ALA A 366 19.65 25.30 1.16
C ALA A 366 18.86 26.17 0.18
N MET A 367 19.50 26.75 -0.84
CA MET A 367 18.80 27.51 -1.89
C MET A 367 17.84 26.62 -2.69
N LYS A 368 18.27 25.42 -3.10
CA LYS A 368 17.40 24.45 -3.79
C LYS A 368 16.24 23.97 -2.92
N ALA A 369 16.48 23.76 -1.63
CA ALA A 369 15.42 23.45 -0.67
C ALA A 369 14.41 24.61 -0.56
N LEU A 370 14.90 25.85 -0.55
CA LEU A 370 14.07 27.05 -0.42
C LEU A 370 13.19 27.29 -1.65
N GLU A 371 13.71 27.02 -2.85
CA GLU A 371 12.93 27.04 -4.10
C GLU A 371 11.74 26.08 -4.02
N THR A 372 11.96 24.89 -3.46
CA THR A 372 10.94 23.85 -3.32
C THR A 372 9.85 24.24 -2.31
N THR A 373 10.18 25.05 -1.29
CA THR A 373 9.22 25.54 -0.28
C THR A 373 8.59 26.89 -0.67
N ALA A 374 8.70 27.30 -1.93
CA ALA A 374 8.25 28.60 -2.45
C ALA A 374 8.79 29.80 -1.66
N GLY A 375 9.97 29.64 -1.05
CA GLY A 375 10.65 30.71 -0.31
C GLY A 375 9.99 31.11 1.00
N LYS A 376 9.26 30.20 1.67
CA LYS A 376 8.47 30.53 2.88
C LYS A 376 8.83 29.72 4.13
N ASP A 377 9.72 28.74 4.02
CA ASP A 377 10.09 27.90 5.15
C ASP A 377 11.17 28.55 6.03
N PRO A 378 10.87 28.96 7.28
CA PRO A 378 11.85 29.57 8.17
C PRO A 378 13.02 28.64 8.50
N VAL A 379 12.82 27.32 8.57
CA VAL A 379 13.87 26.35 8.89
C VAL A 379 14.94 26.34 7.79
N VAL A 380 14.49 26.41 6.53
CA VAL A 380 15.39 26.46 5.38
C VAL A 380 16.11 27.80 5.28
N MET A 381 15.44 28.91 5.61
CA MET A 381 16.08 30.24 5.66
C MET A 381 17.17 30.33 6.73
N ASP A 382 16.93 29.74 7.90
CA ASP A 382 17.89 29.65 9.00
C ASP A 382 19.11 28.82 8.62
N THR A 383 18.88 27.69 7.92
CA THR A 383 19.96 26.87 7.37
C THR A 383 20.77 27.62 6.31
N LEU A 384 20.10 28.35 5.42
CA LEU A 384 20.76 29.20 4.42
C LEU A 384 21.60 30.30 5.08
N ALA A 385 21.09 30.91 6.16
CA ALA A 385 21.83 31.91 6.93
C ALA A 385 23.08 31.31 7.59
N ALA A 386 22.99 30.09 8.14
CA ALA A 386 24.15 29.37 8.68
C ALA A 386 25.21 29.12 7.61
N GLY A 387 24.81 28.73 6.39
CA GLY A 387 25.73 28.58 5.26
C GLY A 387 26.45 29.88 4.88
N PHE A 388 25.73 31.01 4.83
CA PHE A 388 26.35 32.32 4.59
C PHE A 388 27.32 32.73 5.72
N ALA A 389 26.96 32.46 6.97
CA ALA A 389 27.84 32.70 8.10
C ALA A 389 29.12 31.85 8.03
N GLU A 390 29.03 30.61 7.56
CA GLU A 390 30.19 29.73 7.38
C GLU A 390 31.23 30.28 6.41
N VAL A 391 30.77 30.87 5.29
CA VAL A 391 31.67 31.51 4.30
C VAL A 391 32.10 32.92 4.69
N GLY A 392 31.66 33.42 5.86
CA GLY A 392 31.98 34.76 6.37
C GLY A 392 31.12 35.89 5.80
N ASP A 393 30.08 35.60 5.01
CA ASP A 393 29.11 36.59 4.52
C ASP A 393 28.03 36.86 5.57
N PHE A 394 28.43 37.56 6.64
CA PHE A 394 27.51 37.89 7.74
C PHE A 394 26.39 38.85 7.31
N ALA A 395 26.57 39.63 6.25
CA ALA A 395 25.52 40.51 5.74
C ALA A 395 24.34 39.69 5.18
N SER A 396 24.63 38.68 4.35
CA SER A 396 23.61 37.74 3.86
C SER A 396 23.06 36.86 4.97
N ALA A 397 23.91 36.40 5.90
CA ALA A 397 23.48 35.61 7.05
C ALA A 397 22.43 36.36 7.89
N ILE A 398 22.72 37.61 8.27
CA ILE A 398 21.80 38.46 9.05
C ILE A 398 20.49 38.69 8.29
N LYS A 399 20.57 38.95 6.97
CA LYS A 399 19.38 39.16 6.13
C LYS A 399 18.45 37.95 6.13
N TRP A 400 18.99 36.75 5.89
CA TRP A 400 18.19 35.53 5.86
C TRP A 400 17.71 35.10 7.24
N GLN A 401 18.57 35.25 8.26
CA GLN A 401 18.20 34.93 9.63
C GLN A 401 17.09 35.84 10.15
N THR A 402 17.08 37.12 9.78
CA THR A 402 16.00 38.05 10.15
C THR A 402 14.67 37.57 9.56
N LYS A 403 14.65 37.18 8.28
CA LYS A 403 13.44 36.62 7.65
C LYS A 403 12.98 35.32 8.35
N ALA A 404 13.93 34.46 8.71
CA ALA A 404 13.63 33.25 9.46
C ALA A 404 12.99 33.58 10.82
N CYS A 405 13.55 34.54 11.58
CA CYS A 405 12.98 35.03 12.84
C CYS A 405 11.57 35.62 12.69
N ASP A 406 11.30 36.32 11.58
CA ASP A 406 10.00 36.95 11.32
C ASP A 406 8.90 35.90 11.07
N LEU A 407 9.25 34.79 10.43
CA LEU A 407 8.33 33.70 10.08
C LEU A 407 8.30 32.54 11.10
N ALA A 408 9.28 32.48 12.02
CA ALA A 408 9.38 31.40 12.99
C ALA A 408 8.19 31.36 13.96
N PRO A 409 7.68 30.16 14.32
CA PRO A 409 6.70 30.00 15.39
C PRO A 409 7.19 30.60 16.70
N VAL A 410 6.28 31.16 17.50
CA VAL A 410 6.61 31.84 18.76
C VAL A 410 7.46 30.96 19.69
N ALA A 411 7.17 29.66 19.76
CA ALA A 411 7.88 28.72 20.61
C ALA A 411 9.35 28.51 20.22
N GLU A 412 9.71 28.72 18.95
CA GLU A 412 11.05 28.44 18.43
C GLU A 412 11.88 29.72 18.26
N LYS A 413 11.23 30.89 18.25
CA LYS A 413 11.83 32.19 17.92
C LYS A 413 13.08 32.53 18.73
N ALA A 414 13.19 32.05 19.97
CA ALA A 414 14.37 32.25 20.81
C ALA A 414 15.66 31.67 20.20
N GLY A 415 15.59 30.47 19.59
CA GLY A 415 16.74 29.83 18.95
C GLY A 415 17.21 30.61 17.72
N TYR A 416 16.25 31.04 16.89
CA TYR A 416 16.54 31.86 15.71
C TYR A 416 17.14 33.21 16.10
N GLN A 417 16.62 33.85 17.15
CA GLN A 417 17.14 35.12 17.64
C GLN A 417 18.56 34.99 18.19
N SER A 418 18.86 33.91 18.93
CA SER A 418 20.21 33.64 19.41
C SER A 418 21.22 33.51 18.27
N ARG A 419 20.86 32.78 17.19
CA ARG A 419 21.70 32.71 15.98
C ARG A 419 21.84 34.05 15.26
N LEU A 420 20.77 34.86 15.21
CA LEU A 420 20.83 36.21 14.65
C LEU A 420 21.83 37.10 15.40
N ASP A 421 21.83 37.04 16.73
CA ASP A 421 22.74 37.84 17.56
C ASP A 421 24.20 37.37 17.40
N LEU A 422 24.42 36.05 17.24
CA LEU A 422 25.74 35.51 16.88
C LEU A 422 26.22 36.08 15.53
N TYR A 423 25.38 36.05 14.50
CA TYR A 423 25.74 36.55 13.17
C TYR A 423 26.00 38.07 13.18
N LYS A 424 25.24 38.85 13.95
CA LYS A 424 25.50 40.29 14.18
C LYS A 424 26.86 40.55 14.85
N SER A 425 27.32 39.62 15.69
CA SER A 425 28.64 39.68 16.32
C SER A 425 29.79 39.17 15.43
N GLY A 426 29.50 38.78 14.18
CA GLY A 426 30.49 38.23 13.25
C GLY A 426 30.95 36.82 13.60
N LYS A 427 30.12 36.03 14.29
CA LYS A 427 30.42 34.66 14.69
C LYS A 427 29.45 33.68 14.02
N PRO A 428 29.93 32.61 13.37
CA PRO A 428 29.06 31.59 12.82
C PRO A 428 28.56 30.66 13.94
N TYR A 429 27.42 30.02 13.70
CA TYR A 429 26.84 29.05 14.62
C TYR A 429 27.49 27.67 14.43
N ARG A 430 27.67 26.94 15.53
CA ARG A 430 28.17 25.56 15.56
C ARG A 430 27.27 24.74 16.47
N GLU A 431 26.96 23.52 16.07
CA GLU A 431 26.32 22.60 17.00
C GLU A 431 27.26 22.29 18.17
N THR A 432 26.68 22.14 19.37
CA THR A 432 27.44 21.80 20.56
C THR A 432 27.60 20.29 20.69
N VAL A 433 28.66 19.88 21.36
CA VAL A 433 29.11 18.49 21.49
C VAL A 433 28.53 17.86 22.77
N ASP A 434 27.39 18.37 23.27
CA ASP A 434 26.88 18.02 24.60
C ASP A 434 26.35 16.58 24.71
#